data_AF-A0A7J9FD73-F1
#
_entry.id   AF-A0A7J9FD73-F1
#
_cell.length_a   1.000
_cell.length_b   1.000
_cell.length_c   1.000
_cell.angle_alpha   90.00
_cell.angle_beta   90.00
_cell.angle_gamma   90.00
#
_symmetry.space_group_name_H-M   'P 1'
#
loop_
_entity.id
_entity.type
_entity.pdbx_description
1 polymer ?
#
loop_
_entity_poly.entity_id
_entity_poly.type
_entity_poly.pdbx_seq_one_letter_code
_entity_poly.pdbx_strand_id
1 'polypeptide(L)'
;MTTLEYNDWWVRRINDNIPKPSHENSKSIKEHLRVVPSELEIIKQDFERRNAELEKKMEQMEEEKVNLRLDADVQKLEAERLRKGKTKAEEDLDSLKTDYKKLRLSMRTAGLGKTLE
;
A
#
# COMPACT_ATOMS: atom_id res chain seq x y z
N MET A 1 -22.44 7.98 -62.40
CA MET A 1 -22.13 9.41 -62.61
C MET A 1 -22.92 10.21 -61.59
N THR A 2 -22.34 10.49 -60.43
CA THR A 2 -23.08 11.14 -59.31
C THR A 2 -22.18 12.09 -58.50
N THR A 3 -21.01 12.44 -59.03
CA THR A 3 -19.95 13.13 -58.27
C THR A 3 -19.75 14.60 -58.64
N LEU A 4 -20.35 15.10 -59.73
CA LEU A 4 -20.20 16.50 -60.13
C LEU A 4 -21.20 17.43 -59.40
N GLU A 5 -22.48 17.04 -59.31
CA GLU A 5 -23.50 17.85 -58.62
C GLU A 5 -23.26 17.99 -57.11
N TYR A 6 -22.70 16.95 -56.47
CA TYR A 6 -22.38 17.00 -55.04
C TYR A 6 -21.26 18.01 -54.73
N ASN A 7 -20.25 18.10 -55.60
CA ASN A 7 -19.14 19.04 -55.40
C ASN A 7 -19.57 20.49 -55.64
N ASP A 8 -20.40 20.76 -56.66
CA ASP A 8 -20.94 22.10 -56.90
C ASP A 8 -21.86 22.58 -55.77
N TRP A 9 -22.64 21.67 -55.19
CA TRP A 9 -23.45 21.96 -54.00
C TRP A 9 -22.59 22.28 -52.77
N TRP A 10 -21.44 21.61 -52.60
CA TRP A 10 -20.53 21.84 -51.48
C TRP A 10 -19.79 23.18 -51.59
N VAL A 11 -19.30 23.54 -52.79
CA VAL A 11 -18.59 24.80 -53.05
C VAL A 11 -19.49 26.02 -52.81
N ARG A 12 -20.79 25.95 -53.15
CA ARG A 12 -21.74 27.04 -52.91
C ARG A 12 -21.95 27.35 -51.42
N ARG A 13 -21.95 26.34 -50.52
CA ARG A 13 -22.26 26.56 -49.09
C ARG A 13 -21.08 27.03 -48.23
N ILE A 14 -19.84 26.93 -48.74
CA ILE A 14 -18.65 27.38 -47.98
C ILE A 14 -18.66 28.89 -47.74
N ASN A 15 -19.22 29.68 -48.67
CA ASN A 15 -19.20 31.15 -48.60
C ASN A 15 -20.42 31.79 -47.95
N ASP A 16 -21.54 31.06 -47.80
CA ASP A 16 -22.79 31.65 -47.32
C ASP A 16 -22.92 31.67 -45.78
N ASN A 17 -22.02 31.00 -45.06
CA ASN A 17 -22.08 30.83 -43.60
C ASN A 17 -21.01 31.60 -42.82
N ILE A 18 -20.25 32.51 -43.44
CA ILE A 18 -19.33 33.38 -42.69
C ILE A 18 -20.12 34.64 -42.29
N PRO A 19 -20.55 34.79 -41.03
CA PRO A 19 -21.16 36.03 -40.60
C PRO A 19 -20.08 37.10 -40.67
N LYS A 20 -20.33 38.17 -41.43
CA LYS A 20 -19.47 39.35 -41.47
C LYS A 20 -19.24 39.79 -40.01
N PRO A 21 -17.99 39.81 -39.49
CA PRO A 21 -17.76 40.09 -38.08
C PRO A 21 -18.17 41.54 -37.83
N SER A 22 -19.22 41.75 -37.03
CA SER A 22 -19.61 43.07 -36.57
C SER A 22 -18.45 43.65 -35.75
N HIS A 23 -18.07 44.87 -36.09
CA HIS A 23 -16.89 45.57 -35.57
C HIS A 23 -16.95 45.89 -34.06
N GLU A 24 -18.05 45.55 -33.38
CA GLU A 24 -18.31 45.84 -31.95
C GLU A 24 -17.79 44.76 -30.98
N ASN A 25 -17.51 43.54 -31.44
CA ASN A 25 -17.01 42.45 -30.59
C ASN A 25 -15.47 42.46 -30.44
N SER A 26 -14.83 43.55 -30.82
CA SER A 26 -13.40 43.80 -30.64
C SER A 26 -13.02 44.14 -29.18
N LYS A 27 -13.98 44.09 -28.24
CA LYS A 27 -13.71 43.91 -26.80
C LYS A 27 -13.22 42.48 -26.54
N SER A 28 -11.97 42.35 -26.96
CA SER A 28 -10.98 41.31 -26.82
C SER A 28 -11.42 39.95 -26.26
N ILE A 29 -11.46 38.98 -27.17
CA ILE A 29 -11.12 37.56 -26.90
C ILE A 29 -9.89 37.48 -25.98
N LYS A 30 -8.94 38.42 -26.12
CA LYS A 30 -7.75 38.56 -25.28
C LYS A 30 -8.02 38.98 -23.82
N GLU A 31 -9.09 39.73 -23.48
CA GLU A 31 -9.51 40.03 -22.09
C GLU A 31 -10.21 38.83 -21.45
N HIS A 32 -11.00 38.08 -22.22
CA HIS A 32 -11.65 36.85 -21.73
C HIS A 32 -10.62 35.75 -21.43
N LEU A 33 -9.44 35.81 -22.05
CA LEU A 33 -8.33 34.88 -21.86
C LEU A 33 -7.34 35.29 -20.74
N ARG A 34 -7.52 36.43 -20.05
CA ARG A 34 -6.42 37.02 -19.24
C ARG A 34 -6.49 36.83 -17.72
N VAL A 35 -7.58 36.33 -17.11
CA VAL A 35 -7.65 36.31 -15.62
C VAL A 35 -8.29 35.07 -15.00
N VAL A 36 -8.99 34.20 -15.76
CA VAL A 36 -9.65 33.01 -15.18
C VAL A 36 -9.12 31.76 -15.87
N PRO A 37 -8.46 30.83 -15.13
CA PRO A 37 -8.11 29.53 -15.67
C PRO A 37 -9.38 28.86 -16.19
N SER A 38 -9.32 28.26 -17.38
CA SER A 38 -10.48 27.54 -17.92
C SER A 38 -10.90 26.41 -16.97
N GLU A 39 -12.18 26.07 -16.93
CA GLU A 39 -12.68 24.98 -16.07
C GLU A 39 -11.89 23.68 -16.28
N LEU A 40 -11.48 23.40 -17.52
CA LEU A 40 -10.64 22.24 -17.86
C LEU A 40 -9.23 22.32 -17.27
N GLU A 41 -8.64 23.51 -17.22
CA GLU A 41 -7.31 23.72 -16.65
C GLU A 41 -7.32 23.55 -15.13
N ILE A 42 -8.40 24.02 -14.46
CA ILE A 42 -8.63 23.78 -13.03
C ILE A 42 -8.79 22.27 -12.76
N ILE A 43 -9.63 21.59 -13.53
CA ILE A 43 -9.87 20.14 -13.38
C ILE A 43 -8.58 19.34 -13.60
N LYS A 44 -7.77 19.72 -14.60
CA LYS A 44 -6.48 19.09 -14.86
C LYS A 44 -5.52 19.26 -13.67
N GLN A 45 -5.40 20.46 -13.14
CA GLN A 45 -4.50 20.74 -12.02
C GLN A 45 -4.95 20.01 -10.74
N ASP A 46 -6.25 19.91 -10.49
CA ASP A 46 -6.81 19.14 -9.38
C ASP A 46 -6.60 17.64 -9.55
N PHE A 47 -6.69 17.13 -10.79
CA PHE A 47 -6.39 15.73 -11.08
C PHE A 47 -4.91 15.42 -10.80
N GLU A 48 -3.99 16.24 -11.29
CA GLU A 48 -2.55 16.11 -11.03
C GLU A 48 -2.25 16.13 -9.53
N ARG A 49 -2.86 17.05 -8.77
CA ARG A 49 -2.72 17.12 -7.31
C ARG A 49 -3.19 15.83 -6.62
N ARG A 50 -4.39 15.35 -6.96
CA ARG A 50 -4.92 14.10 -6.39
C ARG A 50 -4.04 12.91 -6.74
N ASN A 51 -3.50 12.88 -7.95
CA ASN A 51 -2.63 11.78 -8.38
C ASN A 51 -1.32 11.77 -7.57
N ALA A 52 -0.69 12.92 -7.35
CA ALA A 52 0.50 13.04 -6.51
C ALA A 52 0.23 12.65 -5.05
N GLU A 53 -0.93 13.02 -4.49
CA GLU A 53 -1.32 12.58 -3.15
C GLU A 53 -1.52 11.06 -3.06
N LEU A 54 -2.09 10.44 -4.11
CA LEU A 54 -2.26 9.00 -4.18
C LEU A 54 -0.92 8.26 -4.32
N GLU A 55 -0.02 8.75 -5.16
CA GLU A 55 1.34 8.19 -5.29
C GLU A 55 2.07 8.20 -3.95
N LYS A 56 2.04 9.33 -3.23
CA LYS A 56 2.64 9.42 -1.89
C LYS A 56 2.03 8.45 -0.90
N LYS A 57 0.70 8.27 -0.92
CA LYS A 57 0.02 7.28 -0.06
C LYS A 57 0.39 5.85 -0.44
N MET A 58 0.54 5.56 -1.74
CA MET A 58 0.98 4.24 -2.21
C MET A 58 2.39 3.93 -1.72
N GLU A 59 3.32 4.89 -1.84
CA GLU A 59 4.70 4.74 -1.34
C GLU A 59 4.72 4.47 0.17
N GLN A 60 3.97 5.24 0.96
CA GLN A 60 3.83 5.01 2.40
C GLN A 60 3.28 3.62 2.73
N MET A 61 2.23 3.18 2.03
CA MET A 61 1.66 1.86 2.24
C MET A 61 2.63 0.72 1.84
N GLU A 62 3.45 0.92 0.81
CA GLU A 62 4.47 -0.05 0.43
C GLU A 62 5.56 -0.17 1.49
N GLU A 63 6.02 0.95 2.05
CA GLU A 63 6.98 0.97 3.16
C GLU A 63 6.40 0.28 4.41
N GLU A 64 5.20 0.65 4.83
CA GLU A 64 4.50 0.02 5.96
C GLU A 64 4.33 -1.50 5.76
N LYS A 65 3.97 -1.93 4.55
CA LYS A 65 3.85 -3.35 4.21
C LYS A 65 5.18 -4.10 4.33
N VAL A 66 6.30 -3.50 3.93
CA VAL A 66 7.62 -4.11 4.10
C VAL A 66 7.98 -4.22 5.57
N ASN A 67 7.76 -3.16 6.35
CA ASN A 67 8.01 -3.16 7.80
C ASN A 67 7.20 -4.24 8.52
N LEU A 68 5.90 -4.32 8.25
CA LEU A 68 5.03 -5.34 8.86
C LEU A 68 5.46 -6.78 8.50
N ARG A 69 6.00 -7.00 7.30
CA ARG A 69 6.54 -8.32 6.92
C ARG A 69 7.78 -8.66 7.74
N LEU A 70 8.68 -7.70 7.92
CA LEU A 70 9.88 -7.89 8.75
C LEU A 70 9.50 -8.19 10.20
N ASP A 71 8.56 -7.45 10.77
CA ASP A 71 8.07 -7.68 12.14
C ASP A 71 7.46 -9.08 12.30
N ALA A 72 6.68 -9.53 11.31
CA ALA A 72 6.10 -10.87 11.32
C ALA A 72 7.19 -11.97 11.28
N ASP A 73 8.23 -11.79 10.47
CA ASP A 73 9.35 -12.72 10.39
C ASP A 73 10.17 -12.74 11.69
N VAL A 74 10.39 -11.59 12.32
CA VAL A 74 11.05 -11.49 13.64
C VAL A 74 10.23 -12.23 14.71
N GLN A 75 8.92 -11.97 14.81
CA GLN A 75 8.05 -12.65 15.77
C GLN A 75 8.04 -14.16 15.56
N LYS A 76 8.05 -14.61 14.30
CA LYS A 76 8.11 -16.04 13.97
C LYS A 76 9.41 -16.68 14.45
N LEU A 77 10.56 -16.02 14.25
CA LEU A 77 11.86 -16.49 14.71
C LEU A 77 11.95 -16.54 16.24
N GLU A 78 11.44 -15.52 16.93
CA GLU A 78 11.39 -15.50 18.39
C GLU A 78 10.53 -16.64 18.96
N ALA A 79 9.34 -16.87 18.38
CA ALA A 79 8.47 -17.97 18.76
C ALA A 79 9.14 -19.33 18.56
N GLU A 80 9.86 -19.53 17.46
CA GLU A 80 10.62 -20.77 17.22
C GLU A 80 11.72 -20.97 18.27
N ARG A 81 12.48 -19.92 18.59
CA ARG A 81 13.52 -19.97 19.62
C ARG A 81 12.94 -20.33 20.98
N LEU A 82 11.81 -19.72 21.35
CA LEU A 82 11.11 -20.03 22.60
C LEU A 82 10.64 -21.48 22.64
N ARG A 83 10.09 -22.01 21.53
CA ARG A 83 9.69 -23.41 21.45
C ARG A 83 10.86 -24.37 21.67
N LYS A 84 12.01 -24.13 21.04
CA LYS A 84 13.23 -24.94 21.22
C LYS A 84 13.75 -24.86 22.65
N GLY A 85 13.74 -23.67 23.25
CA GLY A 85 14.13 -23.49 24.66
C GLY A 85 13.21 -24.27 25.61
N LYS A 86 11.89 -24.22 25.36
CA LYS A 86 10.90 -24.95 26.16
C LYS A 86 11.10 -26.46 26.08
N THR A 87 11.27 -27.03 24.89
CA THR A 87 11.46 -28.48 24.73
C THR A 87 12.70 -28.96 25.45
N LYS A 88 13.81 -28.22 25.35
CA LYS A 88 15.04 -28.54 26.08
C LYS A 88 14.86 -28.50 27.60
N ALA A 89 14.21 -27.44 28.11
CA ALA A 89 13.96 -27.31 29.54
C ALA A 89 13.04 -28.43 30.07
N GLU A 90 12.10 -28.90 29.25
CA GLU A 90 11.20 -30.01 29.58
C GLU A 90 11.96 -31.35 29.62
N GLU A 91 12.85 -31.61 28.65
CA GLU A 91 13.75 -32.77 28.65
C GLU A 91 14.69 -32.77 29.88
N ASP A 92 15.30 -31.62 30.19
CA ASP A 92 16.18 -31.46 31.36
C ASP A 92 15.41 -31.71 32.68
N LEU A 93 14.16 -31.21 32.78
CA LEU A 93 13.30 -31.43 33.94
C LEU A 93 12.93 -32.90 34.12
N ASP A 94 12.58 -33.59 33.03
CA ASP A 94 12.25 -35.02 33.07
C ASP A 94 13.47 -35.85 33.46
N SER A 95 14.66 -35.53 32.93
CA SER A 95 15.92 -36.15 33.34
C SER A 95 16.17 -35.97 34.84
N LEU A 96 16.11 -34.73 35.34
CA LEU A 96 16.29 -34.41 36.76
C LEU A 96 15.29 -35.15 37.65
N LYS A 97 14.04 -35.26 37.21
CA LYS A 97 12.99 -36.00 37.92
C LYS A 97 13.31 -37.48 38.01
N THR A 98 13.90 -38.08 36.97
CA THR A 98 14.35 -39.49 37.03
C THR A 98 15.51 -39.67 37.99
N ASP A 99 16.50 -38.77 37.97
CA ASP A 99 17.68 -38.87 38.83
C ASP A 99 17.34 -38.64 40.30
N TYR A 100 16.45 -37.69 40.60
CA TYR A 100 15.91 -37.50 41.94
C TYR A 100 15.21 -38.76 42.46
N LYS A 101 14.38 -39.42 41.63
CA LYS A 101 13.74 -40.68 42.02
C LYS A 101 14.76 -41.76 42.34
N LYS A 102 15.81 -41.92 41.52
CA LYS A 102 16.90 -42.87 41.78
C LYS A 102 17.63 -42.55 43.08
N LEU A 103 18.03 -41.28 43.28
CA LEU A 103 18.69 -40.83 44.50
C LEU A 103 17.86 -41.15 45.75
N ARG A 104 16.57 -40.84 45.73
CA ARG A 104 15.65 -41.12 46.83
C ARG A 104 15.56 -42.62 47.14
N LEU A 105 15.55 -43.47 46.11
CA LEU A 105 15.58 -44.93 46.29
C LEU A 105 16.91 -45.37 46.91
N SER A 106 18.04 -44.86 46.42
CA SER A 106 19.37 -45.15 46.98
C SER A 106 19.48 -44.74 48.45
N MET A 107 18.99 -43.55 48.83
CA MET A 107 18.98 -43.10 50.23
C MET A 107 18.13 -43.99 51.15
N ARG A 108 17.01 -44.53 50.65
CA ARG A 108 16.20 -45.50 51.38
C ARG A 108 16.95 -46.82 51.59
N THR A 109 17.59 -47.34 50.55
CA THR A 109 18.38 -48.58 50.61
C THR A 109 19.57 -48.46 51.56
N ALA A 110 20.25 -47.30 51.57
CA ALA A 110 21.38 -47.05 52.46
C ALA A 110 20.99 -46.76 53.93
N GLY A 111 19.68 -46.78 54.26
CA GLY A 111 19.20 -46.52 55.63
C GLY A 111 19.29 -45.06 56.09
N LEU A 112 19.70 -44.13 55.23
CA LEU A 112 19.89 -42.70 55.53
C LEU A 112 18.59 -41.89 55.65
N GLY A 113 17.44 -42.48 55.32
CA GLY A 113 16.15 -41.77 55.24
C GLY A 113 15.42 -41.53 56.57
N LYS A 114 16.03 -41.82 57.72
CA LYS A 114 15.40 -41.74 59.06
C LYS A 114 15.83 -40.54 59.91
N THR A 115 16.65 -39.61 59.39
CA THR A 115 17.25 -38.50 60.17
C THR A 115 16.75 -37.09 59.81
N LEU A 116 15.57 -36.96 59.20
CA LEU A 116 14.84 -35.68 59.20
C LEU A 116 13.56 -35.85 60.02
N GLU A 117 13.66 -35.54 61.30
CA GLU A 117 12.55 -35.12 62.16
C GLU A 117 12.63 -33.59 62.31
#